data_AF-A2A2M9-F1
#
_entry.id   AF-A2A2M9-F1
#
_cell.length_a   1.000
_cell.length_b   1.000
_cell.length_c   1.000
_cell.angle_alpha   90.00
_cell.angle_beta   90.00
_cell.angle_gamma   90.00
#
_symmetry.space_group_name_H-M   'P 1'
#
loop_
_entity.id
_entity.type
_entity.pdbx_description
1 polymer ?
#
loop_
_entity_poly.entity_id
_entity_poly.type
_entity_poly.pdbx_seq_one_letter_code
_entity_poly.pdbx_strand_id
1 'polypeptide(L)'
;MPIRPDLQLEKCIDDALRKNDFKPLKTLLQIDICEDVKIKCSKQFFHKVDNLICRELNKEDIHNVSAILVSVGRCGKNISVLGQAGLLTMIKQGLIQKMVAWFEKSKDIIQSQGNSKD
;
A
#
# COMPACT_ATOMS: atom_id res chain seq x y z
N MET A 1 -25.05 -14.39 8.58
CA MET A 1 -24.41 -13.58 7.53
C MET A 1 -22.91 -13.55 7.80
N PRO A 2 -22.03 -13.76 6.82
CA PRO A 2 -20.63 -13.45 7.00
C PRO A 2 -20.54 -11.95 7.29
N ILE A 3 -20.01 -11.60 8.46
CA ILE A 3 -19.67 -10.23 8.82
C ILE A 3 -18.59 -9.83 7.83
N ARG A 4 -18.95 -9.08 6.78
CA ARG A 4 -17.97 -8.49 5.87
C ARG A 4 -17.19 -7.49 6.73
N PRO A 5 -15.91 -7.72 7.03
CA PRO A 5 -15.12 -6.73 7.74
C PRO A 5 -15.21 -5.46 6.91
N ASP A 6 -15.62 -4.35 7.51
CA ASP A 6 -15.54 -3.06 6.85
C ASP A 6 -14.07 -2.87 6.48
N LEU A 7 -13.75 -3.00 5.20
CA LEU A 7 -12.39 -3.13 4.72
C LEU A 7 -11.77 -1.72 4.72
N GLN A 8 -11.29 -1.29 5.88
CA GLN A 8 -10.80 0.07 6.13
C GLN A 8 -9.32 0.20 5.73
N LEU A 9 -9.01 -0.03 4.45
CA LEU A 9 -7.63 0.03 3.93
C LEU A 9 -6.91 1.34 4.29
N GLU A 10 -7.57 2.48 4.08
CA GLU A 10 -6.95 3.78 4.40
C GLU A 10 -6.66 3.95 5.89
N LYS A 11 -7.48 3.36 6.77
CA LYS A 11 -7.22 3.36 8.21
C LYS A 11 -6.01 2.49 8.55
N CYS A 12 -5.85 1.33 7.93
CA CYS A 12 -4.65 0.51 8.10
C CYS A 12 -3.39 1.27 7.67
N ILE A 13 -3.46 2.04 6.57
CA ILE A 13 -2.37 2.92 6.13
C ILE A 13 -2.14 4.06 7.13
N ASP A 14 -3.20 4.66 7.69
CA ASP A 14 -3.09 5.71 8.71
C ASP A 14 -2.45 5.19 10.01
N ASP A 15 -2.80 3.97 10.46
CA ASP A 15 -2.21 3.33 11.62
C ASP A 15 -0.72 3.02 11.38
N ALA A 16 -0.36 2.51 10.21
CA ALA A 16 1.04 2.29 9.83
C ALA A 16 1.82 3.61 9.75
N LEU A 17 1.24 4.67 9.18
CA LEU A 17 1.87 6.00 9.10
C LEU A 17 2.05 6.64 10.47
N ARG A 18 1.00 6.69 11.30
CA ARG A 18 1.01 7.47 12.54
C ARG A 18 1.58 6.72 13.73
N LYS A 19 1.32 5.41 13.81
CA LYS A 19 1.65 4.57 14.97
C LYS A 19 2.75 3.56 14.69
N ASN A 20 3.21 3.48 13.44
CA ASN A 20 4.12 2.43 12.97
C ASN A 20 3.54 1.01 13.22
N ASP A 21 2.21 0.89 13.26
CA ASP A 21 1.52 -0.38 13.48
C ASP A 21 1.06 -0.99 12.15
N PHE A 22 1.76 -2.04 11.73
CA PHE A 22 1.46 -2.79 10.51
C PHE A 22 0.55 -4.00 10.76
N LYS A 23 0.17 -4.30 12.00
CA LYS A 23 -0.70 -5.45 12.30
C LYS A 23 -2.02 -5.37 11.55
N PRO A 24 -2.75 -4.22 11.52
CA PRO A 24 -4.01 -4.12 10.79
C PRO A 24 -3.84 -4.39 9.29
N LEU A 25 -2.76 -3.89 8.70
CA LEU A 25 -2.45 -4.07 7.27
C LEU A 25 -2.13 -5.55 6.97
N LYS A 26 -1.36 -6.22 7.84
CA LYS A 26 -1.02 -7.64 7.70
C LYS A 26 -2.24 -8.55 7.91
N THR A 27 -3.15 -8.20 8.83
CA THR A 27 -4.44 -8.90 8.97
C THR A 27 -5.30 -8.73 7.73
N LEU A 28 -5.31 -7.54 7.12
CA LEU A 28 -6.04 -7.28 5.88
C LEU A 28 -5.57 -8.19 4.73
N LEU A 29 -4.27 -8.52 4.68
CA LEU A 29 -3.71 -9.48 3.72
C LEU A 29 -4.21 -10.92 3.92
N GLN A 30 -4.76 -11.28 5.08
CA GLN A 30 -5.28 -12.63 5.32
C GLN A 30 -6.75 -12.77 4.87
N ILE A 31 -7.39 -11.67 4.50
CA ILE A 31 -8.81 -11.63 4.14
C ILE A 31 -8.93 -11.70 2.61
N ASP A 32 -9.78 -12.58 2.12
CA ASP A 32 -10.15 -12.58 0.70
C ASP A 32 -11.08 -11.41 0.38
N ILE A 33 -10.73 -10.67 -0.67
CA ILE A 33 -11.48 -9.51 -1.10
C ILE A 33 -12.50 -9.99 -2.13
N CYS A 34 -13.78 -9.92 -1.77
CA CYS A 34 -14.86 -10.20 -2.71
C CYS A 34 -14.95 -9.08 -3.75
N GLU A 35 -15.18 -9.43 -5.02
CA GLU A 35 -15.16 -8.49 -6.15
C GLU A 35 -16.19 -7.35 -6.00
N ASP A 36 -17.27 -7.57 -5.27
CA ASP A 36 -18.36 -6.62 -5.04
C ASP A 36 -18.09 -5.62 -3.89
N VAL A 37 -16.99 -5.76 -3.15
CA VAL A 37 -16.65 -4.85 -2.05
C VAL A 37 -16.10 -3.53 -2.61
N LYS A 38 -16.65 -2.41 -2.15
CA LYS A 38 -16.15 -1.08 -2.49
C LYS A 38 -15.39 -0.47 -1.30
N ILE A 39 -14.08 -0.31 -1.46
CA ILE A 39 -13.19 0.29 -0.45
C ILE A 39 -13.16 1.79 -0.71
N LYS A 40 -13.81 2.57 0.15
CA LYS A 40 -13.81 4.03 0.02
C LYS A 40 -12.50 4.59 0.58
N CYS A 41 -11.80 5.36 -0.25
CA CYS A 41 -10.59 6.06 0.10
C CYS A 41 -10.74 7.56 -0.19
N SER A 42 -10.04 8.39 0.59
CA SER A 42 -9.96 9.82 0.43
C SER A 42 -9.10 10.21 -0.77
N LYS A 43 -9.19 11.47 -1.21
CA LYS A 43 -8.33 12.02 -2.27
C LYS A 43 -6.84 11.97 -1.91
N GLN A 44 -6.51 11.95 -0.62
CA GLN A 44 -5.14 11.92 -0.10
C GLN A 44 -4.58 10.51 0.02
N PHE A 45 -5.39 9.47 -0.20
CA PHE A 45 -4.99 8.07 -0.02
C PHE A 45 -3.68 7.73 -0.73
N PHE A 46 -3.54 8.13 -2.00
CA PHE A 46 -2.31 7.88 -2.75
C PHE A 46 -1.08 8.54 -2.13
N HIS A 47 -1.21 9.80 -1.68
CA HIS A 47 -0.12 10.51 -1.02
C HIS A 47 0.29 9.82 0.29
N LYS A 48 -0.67 9.29 1.05
CA LYS A 48 -0.39 8.50 2.26
C LYS A 48 0.39 7.22 1.93
N VAL A 49 -0.02 6.50 0.88
CA VAL A 49 0.68 5.30 0.40
C VAL A 49 2.12 5.63 -0.01
N ASP A 50 2.31 6.67 -0.82
CA ASP A 50 3.64 7.11 -1.27
C ASP A 50 4.56 7.48 -0.10
N ASN A 51 4.06 8.26 0.85
CA ASN A 51 4.82 8.63 2.05
C ASN A 51 5.21 7.40 2.87
N LEU A 52 4.30 6.44 3.04
CA LEU A 52 4.56 5.22 3.81
C LEU A 52 5.62 4.35 3.11
N ILE A 53 5.49 4.12 1.80
CA ILE A 53 6.48 3.34 1.02
C ILE A 53 7.85 4.02 1.08
N CYS A 54 7.93 5.33 0.84
CA CYS A 54 9.19 6.06 0.90
C CYS A 54 9.83 5.97 2.30
N ARG A 55 9.03 6.04 3.37
CA ARG A 55 9.53 5.92 4.75
C ARG A 55 10.10 4.52 5.02
N GLU A 56 9.40 3.47 4.64
CA GLU A 56 9.86 2.10 4.89
C GLU A 56 11.04 1.71 3.98
N LEU A 57 11.10 2.21 2.73
CA LEU A 57 12.28 2.07 1.88
C LEU A 57 13.51 2.75 2.50
N ASN A 58 13.37 3.96 3.06
CA ASN A 58 14.47 4.64 3.74
C ASN A 58 14.95 3.91 5.01
N LYS A 59 14.11 3.06 5.61
CA LYS A 59 14.47 2.18 6.74
C LYS A 59 15.00 0.81 6.28
N GLU A 60 15.02 0.56 4.97
CA GLU A 60 15.33 -0.74 4.38
C GLU A 60 14.39 -1.88 4.85
N ASP A 61 13.19 -1.55 5.33
CA ASP A 61 12.20 -2.55 5.77
C ASP A 61 11.40 -3.09 4.58
N ILE A 62 12.02 -3.98 3.81
CA ILE A 62 11.44 -4.58 2.61
C ILE A 62 10.17 -5.38 2.92
N HIS A 63 10.06 -5.98 4.12
CA HIS A 63 8.88 -6.71 4.52
C HIS A 63 7.65 -5.81 4.64
N ASN A 64 7.79 -4.63 5.26
CA ASN A 64 6.70 -3.66 5.34
C ASN A 64 6.41 -3.02 3.98
N VAL A 65 7.43 -2.71 3.16
CA VAL A 65 7.24 -2.23 1.77
C VAL A 65 6.40 -3.22 0.96
N SER A 66 6.75 -4.51 1.01
CA SER A 66 6.01 -5.58 0.35
C SER A 66 4.56 -5.67 0.86
N ALA A 67 4.35 -5.63 2.18
CA ALA A 67 3.01 -5.65 2.76
C ALA A 67 2.12 -4.50 2.26
N ILE A 68 2.67 -3.30 2.11
CA ILE A 68 1.96 -2.14 1.56
C ILE A 68 1.59 -2.37 0.09
N LEU A 69 2.58 -2.75 -0.74
CA LEU A 69 2.38 -2.98 -2.18
C LEU A 69 1.35 -4.07 -2.44
N VAL A 70 1.42 -5.21 -1.73
CA VAL A 70 0.47 -6.31 -1.87
C VAL A 70 -0.92 -5.87 -1.44
N SER A 71 -1.05 -5.11 -0.34
CA SER A 71 -2.35 -4.62 0.13
C SER A 71 -3.02 -3.72 -0.89
N VAL A 72 -2.27 -2.75 -1.44
CA VAL A 72 -2.76 -1.84 -2.48
C VAL A 72 -3.08 -2.58 -3.78
N GLY A 73 -2.22 -3.52 -4.20
CA GLY A 73 -2.43 -4.34 -5.39
C GLY A 73 -3.69 -5.20 -5.31
N ARG A 74 -3.87 -5.93 -4.19
CA ARG A 74 -5.06 -6.76 -3.95
C ARG A 74 -6.34 -5.93 -3.90
N CYS A 75 -6.30 -4.78 -3.25
CA CYS A 75 -7.44 -3.89 -3.14
C CYS A 75 -7.68 -3.05 -4.41
N GLY A 76 -6.76 -3.03 -5.37
CA GLY A 76 -6.69 -2.03 -6.44
C GLY A 76 -8.01 -1.87 -7.22
N LYS A 77 -8.65 -2.98 -7.59
CA LYS A 77 -9.93 -2.98 -8.32
C LYS A 77 -11.12 -2.51 -7.46
N ASN A 78 -11.03 -2.69 -6.15
CA ASN A 78 -12.08 -2.40 -5.18
C ASN A 78 -11.98 -0.98 -4.60
N ILE A 79 -10.81 -0.32 -4.72
CA ILE A 79 -10.62 1.05 -4.25
C ILE A 79 -11.46 2.01 -5.08
N SER A 80 -12.14 2.91 -4.38
CA SER A 80 -12.87 4.03 -4.94
C SER A 80 -12.48 5.32 -4.25
N VAL A 81 -12.08 6.33 -5.03
CA VAL A 81 -11.73 7.67 -4.54
C VAL A 81 -12.73 8.68 -5.07
N LEU A 82 -13.46 9.36 -4.19
CA LEU A 82 -14.53 10.31 -4.57
C LEU A 82 -15.54 9.70 -5.58
N GLY A 83 -15.87 8.42 -5.40
CA GLY A 83 -16.79 7.68 -6.28
C GLY A 83 -16.18 7.21 -7.62
N GLN A 84 -14.95 7.60 -7.94
CA GLN A 84 -14.21 7.19 -9.13
C GLN A 84 -13.36 5.95 -8.89
N ALA A 85 -13.01 5.23 -9.96
CA ALA A 85 -12.10 4.09 -9.89
C ALA A 85 -10.75 4.51 -9.25
N GLY A 86 -10.37 3.82 -8.18
CA GLY A 86 -9.22 4.14 -7.35
C GLY A 86 -7.91 4.11 -8.13
N LEU A 87 -7.63 2.99 -8.83
CA LEU A 87 -6.43 2.85 -9.65
C LEU A 87 -6.29 3.95 -10.71
N LEU A 88 -7.36 4.24 -11.45
CA LEU A 88 -7.35 5.32 -12.45
C LEU A 88 -7.04 6.67 -11.80
N THR A 89 -7.60 6.93 -10.62
CA THR A 89 -7.34 8.15 -9.86
C THR A 89 -5.87 8.23 -9.43
N MET A 90 -5.30 7.14 -8.93
CA MET A 90 -3.89 7.08 -8.53
C MET A 90 -2.95 7.28 -9.73
N ILE A 91 -3.27 6.69 -10.89
CA ILE A 91 -2.51 6.91 -12.13
C ILE A 91 -2.51 8.40 -12.50
N LYS A 92 -3.68 9.06 -12.47
CA LYS A 92 -3.80 10.51 -12.71
C LYS A 92 -3.03 11.35 -11.67
N GLN A 93 -2.87 10.83 -10.46
CA GLN A 93 -2.07 11.46 -9.40
C GLN A 93 -0.57 11.16 -9.50
N GLY A 94 -0.12 10.39 -10.50
CA GLY A 94 1.30 10.12 -10.76
C GLY A 94 1.82 8.79 -10.21
N LEU A 95 0.95 7.78 -10.04
CA LEU A 95 1.35 6.44 -9.56
C LEU A 95 2.55 5.86 -10.32
N ILE A 96 2.55 5.95 -11.65
CA ILE A 96 3.62 5.36 -12.48
C ILE A 96 4.97 6.02 -12.17
N GLN A 97 5.01 7.35 -12.08
CA GLN A 97 6.22 8.09 -11.74
C GLN A 97 6.71 7.73 -10.33
N LYS A 98 5.80 7.53 -9.38
CA LYS A 98 6.17 7.10 -8.02
C LYS A 98 6.67 5.67 -7.97
N MET A 99 6.09 4.74 -8.75
CA MET A 99 6.61 3.38 -8.86
C MET A 99 8.04 3.34 -9.39
N VAL A 100 8.37 4.18 -10.39
CA VAL A 100 9.75 4.34 -10.86
C VAL A 100 10.65 4.86 -9.74
N ALA A 101 10.23 5.89 -9.01
CA ALA A 101 11.02 6.43 -7.91
C ALA A 101 11.23 5.43 -6.75
N TRP A 102 10.22 4.63 -6.41
CA TRP A 102 10.34 3.55 -5.42
C TRP A 102 11.32 2.47 -5.89
N PHE A 103 11.27 2.12 -7.19
CA PHE A 103 12.19 1.17 -7.77
C PHE A 103 13.64 1.67 -7.73
N GLU A 104 13.90 2.91 -8.15
CA GLU A 104 15.23 3.51 -8.09
C GLU A 104 15.79 3.49 -6.66
N LYS A 105 14.99 3.86 -5.66
CA LYS A 105 15.38 3.77 -4.24
C LYS A 105 15.68 2.36 -3.77
N SER A 106 14.95 1.36 -4.29
CA SER A 106 15.17 -0.03 -3.91
C SER A 106 16.44 -0.64 -4.48
N LYS A 107 17.02 -0.06 -5.55
CA LYS A 107 18.26 -0.58 -6.16
C LYS A 107 19.42 -0.58 -5.18
N ASP A 108 19.57 0.46 -4.38
CA ASP A 108 20.65 0.57 -3.39
C ASP A 108 20.55 -0.56 -2.36
N ILE A 109 19.33 -0.88 -1.92
CA ILE A 109 19.04 -1.97 -0.97
C ILE A 109 19.33 -3.34 -1.60
N ILE A 110 18.92 -3.54 -2.86
CA ILE A 110 19.15 -4.79 -3.60
C ILE A 110 20.66 -5.02 -3.81
N GLN A 111 21.40 -3.95 -4.11
CA GLN A 111 22.85 -4.04 -4.32
C GLN A 111 23.63 -4.28 -3.02
N SER A 112 23.21 -3.67 -1.90
CA SER A 112 23.84 -3.90 -0.60
C SER A 112 23.61 -5.33 -0.10
N GLN A 113 22.39 -5.87 -0.27
CA GLN A 113 22.07 -7.25 0.08
C GLN A 113 22.71 -8.28 -0.86
N GLY A 114 22.89 -7.99 -2.14
CA GLY A 114 23.61 -8.88 -3.06
C GLY A 114 25.08 -9.11 -2.70
N ASN A 115 25.68 -8.23 -1.89
CA ASN A 115 27.03 -8.36 -1.36
C ASN A 115 27.09 -9.02 0.04
N SER A 116 25.96 -9.09 0.77
CA SER A 116 25.86 -9.90 1.98
C SER A 116 25.28 -11.26 1.62
N LYS A 117 26.11 -12.31 1.72
CA LYS A 117 25.64 -13.69 1.60
C LYS A 117 24.73 -14.03 2.78
N ASP A 118 23.43 -13.85 2.62
CA ASP A 118 22.40 -14.61 3.33
C ASP A 118 21.86 -15.71 2.42
#